data_AF-U1M0I2-F1
#
_entry.id   AF-U1M0I2-F1
#
_cell.length_a   1.000
_cell.length_b   1.000
_cell.length_c   1.000
_cell.angle_alpha   90.00
_cell.angle_beta   90.00
_cell.angle_gamma   90.00
#
_symmetry.space_group_name_H-M   'P 1'
#
loop_
_entity.id
_entity.type
_entity.pdbx_description
1 polymer ?
#
loop_
_entity_poly.entity_id
_entity_poly.type
_entity_poly.pdbx_seq_one_letter_code
_entity_poly.pdbx_strand_id
1 'polypeptide(L)' 'MDILILVVLLGIAGFIVTRSYTIYPSSFGDRSPVQPRASLTTKCPHCQTVIKRQEHGQTCHICRKSF' A
#
# COMPACT_ATOMS: atom_id res chain seq x y z
N MET A 1 16.40 21.08 40.47
CA MET A 1 17.00 20.98 39.13
C MET A 1 16.72 19.61 38.49
N ASP A 2 16.90 18.50 39.20
CA ASP A 2 16.56 17.13 38.74
C ASP A 2 15.13 16.93 38.22
N ILE A 3 14.13 17.45 38.93
CA ILE A 3 12.72 17.23 38.59
C ILE A 3 12.36 17.83 37.22
N LEU A 4 12.97 18.98 36.87
CA LEU A 4 12.76 19.62 35.57
C LEU A 4 13.34 18.77 34.44
N ILE A 5 14.50 18.16 34.65
CA ILE A 5 15.14 17.26 33.68
C ILE A 5 14.27 16.03 33.46
N LEU A 6 13.73 15.46 34.53
CA LEU A 6 12.86 14.29 34.46
C LEU A 6 11.57 14.56 33.67
N VAL A 7 10.95 15.72 33.86
CA VAL A 7 9.76 16.15 33.12
C VAL A 7 10.06 16.34 31.63
N VAL A 8 11.20 16.93 31.30
CA VAL A 8 11.63 17.12 29.90
C VAL A 8 11.87 15.77 29.22
N LEU A 9 12.53 14.82 29.88
CA LEU A 9 12.78 13.49 29.34
C LEU A 9 11.48 12.71 29.10
N LEU A 10 10.54 12.77 30.05
CA LEU A 10 9.21 12.14 29.90
C LEU A 10 8.41 12.76 28.76
N GLY A 11 8.47 14.09 28.60
CA GLY A 11 7.82 14.79 27.48
C GLY A 11 8.39 14.37 26.13
N ILE A 12 9.72 14.27 26.00
CA ILE A 12 10.39 13.83 24.77
C ILE A 12 10.03 12.37 24.45
N ALA A 13 10.08 11.48 25.45
CA ALA A 13 9.73 10.07 25.27
C ALA A 13 8.27 9.91 24.84
N GLY A 14 7.34 10.64 25.49
CA GLY A 14 5.93 10.67 25.11
C GLY A 14 5.74 11.15 23.67
N PHE A 15 6.36 12.27 23.30
CA PHE A 15 6.25 12.83 21.95
C PHE A 15 6.76 11.89 20.86
N ILE A 16 7.88 11.20 21.08
CA ILE A 16 8.43 10.20 20.14
C ILE A 16 7.45 9.03 19.99
N VAL A 17 6.92 8.51 21.10
CA VAL A 17 5.96 7.40 21.09
C VAL A 17 4.69 7.80 20.35
N THR A 18 4.08 8.94 20.67
CA THR A 18 2.85 9.42 20.00
C THR A 18 3.08 9.65 18.50
N ARG A 19 4.21 10.24 18.12
CA ARG A 19 4.56 10.45 16.70
C ARG A 19 4.76 9.12 15.97
N SER A 20 5.32 8.11 16.63
CA SER A 20 5.50 6.77 16.06
C SER A 20 4.15 6.09 15.80
N TYR A 21 3.17 6.25 16.69
CA TYR A 21 1.80 5.77 16.47
C TYR A 21 1.06 6.52 15.35
N THR A 22 1.39 7.79 15.09
CA THR A 22 0.80 8.52 13.94
C THR A 22 1.41 8.09 12.60
N ILE A 23 2.64 7.56 12.60
CA ILE A 23 3.34 7.12 11.38
C ILE A 23 3.10 5.62 11.12
N TYR A 24 2.89 4.83 12.16
CA TYR A 24 2.38 3.47 12.07
C TYR A 24 1.00 3.41 12.73
N PRO A 25 -0.09 3.71 12.00
CA PRO A 25 -1.38 3.23 12.45
C PRO A 25 -1.23 1.72 12.60
N SER A 26 -1.60 1.21 13.77
CA SER A 26 -1.79 -0.20 14.05
C SER A 26 -2.69 -0.80 12.96
N SER A 27 -2.06 -1.27 11.88
CA SER A 27 -2.67 -1.92 10.72
C SER A 27 -3.03 -3.37 11.07
N PHE A 28 -3.59 -3.57 12.27
CA PHE A 28 -4.08 -4.85 12.79
C PHE A 28 -5.57 -4.80 13.12
N GLY A 29 -6.30 -3.87 12.50
CA GLY A 29 -7.76 -3.91 12.42
C GLY A 29 -8.18 -3.61 10.98
N ASP A 30 -9.00 -4.48 10.40
CA ASP A 30 -9.85 -4.18 9.23
C ASP A 30 -9.28 -4.17 7.81
N ARG A 31 -8.33 -5.05 7.46
CA ARG A 31 -8.25 -5.49 6.05
C ARG A 31 -8.00 -6.99 5.93
N SER A 32 -9.10 -7.69 5.65
CA SER A 32 -9.13 -8.90 4.83
C SER A 32 -7.93 -8.94 3.86
N PRO A 33 -7.19 -10.05 3.73
CA PRO A 33 -6.00 -10.14 2.86
C PRO A 33 -6.32 -10.05 1.36
N VAL A 34 -7.52 -9.62 1.00
CA VAL A 34 -7.86 -9.21 -0.36
C VAL A 34 -7.58 -7.73 -0.48
N GLN A 35 -6.30 -7.35 -0.42
CA GLN A 35 -5.85 -6.19 -1.17
C GLN A 35 -6.28 -6.49 -2.62
N PRO A 36 -7.18 -5.73 -3.26
CA PRO A 36 -7.33 -5.84 -4.69
C PRO A 36 -5.99 -5.36 -5.22
N ARG A 37 -5.07 -6.29 -5.48
CA ARG A 37 -4.02 -6.09 -6.48
C ARG A 37 -4.78 -5.43 -7.61
N ALA A 38 -4.59 -4.13 -7.82
CA ALA A 38 -5.11 -3.42 -8.96
C ALA A 38 -4.84 -4.35 -10.13
N SER A 39 -5.89 -4.99 -10.66
CA SER A 39 -5.74 -6.28 -11.30
C SER A 39 -4.75 -6.09 -12.42
N LEU A 40 -3.53 -6.60 -12.23
CA LEU A 40 -2.45 -6.58 -13.21
C LEU A 40 -2.82 -7.44 -14.42
N THR A 41 -4.08 -7.83 -14.53
CA THR A 41 -4.68 -8.58 -15.60
C THR A 41 -5.85 -7.77 -16.16
N THR A 42 -5.96 -7.74 -17.47
CA THR A 42 -7.10 -7.20 -18.20
C THR A 42 -7.58 -8.25 -19.19
N LYS A 43 -8.83 -8.16 -19.62
CA LYS A 43 -9.40 -9.03 -20.64
C LYS A 43 -9.10 -8.44 -22.01
N CYS A 44 -8.56 -9.25 -22.92
CA CYS A 44 -8.42 -8.84 -24.30
C CYS A 44 -9.81 -8.71 -24.95
N PRO A 45 -10.15 -7.59 -25.61
CA PRO A 45 -11.45 -7.41 -26.25
C PRO A 45 -11.66 -8.33 -27.46
N HIS A 46 -10.59 -8.90 -28.02
CA HIS A 46 -10.66 -9.74 -29.22
C HIS A 46 -10.86 -11.23 -28.95
N CYS A 47 -10.17 -11.76 -27.93
CA CYS A 47 -10.20 -13.19 -27.62
C CYS A 47 -10.70 -13.48 -26.19
N GLN A 48 -11.12 -12.45 -25.45
CA GLN A 48 -11.67 -12.52 -24.09
C GLN A 48 -10.74 -13.17 -23.06
N THR A 49 -9.48 -13.38 -23.41
CA THR A 49 -8.49 -14.00 -22.54
C THR A 49 -7.96 -12.99 -21.52
N VAL A 50 -7.69 -13.49 -20.32
CA VAL A 50 -7.13 -12.70 -19.22
C VAL A 50 -5.62 -12.61 -19.42
N ILE A 51 -5.11 -11.42 -19.69
CA ILE A 51 -3.68 -11.17 -19.97
C ILE A 51 -3.12 -10.14 -19.00
N LYS A 52 -1.81 -10.17 -18.74
CA LYS A 52 -1.16 -9.20 -17.86
C LYS A 52 -1.22 -7.78 -18.48
N ARG A 53 -1.78 -6.82 -17.73
CA ARG A 53 -1.86 -5.39 -18.08
C ARG A 53 -0.45 -4.82 -18.15
N GLN A 54 -0.11 -4.23 -19.30
CA GLN A 54 1.10 -3.43 -19.46
C GLN A 54 0.71 -1.94 -19.39
N GLU A 55 1.63 -1.11 -18.93
CA GLU A 55 1.34 0.30 -18.63
C GLU A 55 1.08 1.13 -19.90
N HIS A 56 1.60 0.71 -21.07
CA HIS A 56 1.39 1.40 -22.36
C HIS A 56 1.35 0.39 -23.52
N GLY A 57 0.42 0.56 -24.46
CA GLY A 57 0.34 -0.19 -25.72
C GLY A 57 0.18 -1.71 -25.54
N GLN A 58 -1.03 -2.18 -25.22
CA GLN A 58 -1.20 -3.56 -24.84
C GLN A 58 -1.42 -4.46 -26.06
N THR A 59 -0.46 -5.34 -26.35
CA THR A 59 -0.63 -6.39 -27.35
C THR A 59 -0.96 -7.72 -26.68
N CYS A 60 -2.05 -8.35 -27.08
CA CYS A 60 -2.41 -9.67 -26.58
C CYS A 60 -1.46 -10.73 -27.14
N HIS A 61 -0.73 -11.45 -26.28
CA HIS A 61 0.18 -12.52 -26.71
C HIS A 61 -0.55 -13.72 -27.36
N ILE A 62 -1.85 -13.88 -27.11
CA ILE A 62 -2.67 -14.99 -27.62
C ILE A 62 -3.17 -14.69 -29.04
N CYS A 63 -3.81 -13.54 -29.26
CA CYS A 63 -4.35 -13.18 -30.57
C CYS A 63 -3.47 -12.23 -31.39
N ARG A 64 -2.34 -11.77 -30.81
CA ARG A 64 -1.39 -10.81 -31.40
C ARG A 64 -2.01 -9.47 -31.83
N LYS A 65 -3.19 -9.11 -31.29
CA LYS A 65 -3.87 -7.83 -31.54
C LYS A 65 -3.57 -6.83 -30.43
N SER A 66 -3.35 -5.58 -30.82
CA SER A 66 -3.15 -4.44 -29.93
C SER A 66 -4.47 -3.78 -29.54
N PHE A 67 -4.52 -3.22 -28.33
CA PHE A 67 -5.63 -2.43 -27.79
C PHE A 67 -5.20 -1.52 -26.65
#